data_AF-A0A1J5HLS3-F1
#
_entry.id   AF-A0A1J5HLS3-F1
#
_cell.length_a   1.000
_cell.length_b   1.000
_cell.length_c   1.000
_cell.angle_alpha   90.00
_cell.angle_beta   90.00
_cell.angle_gamma   90.00
#
_symmetry.space_group_name_H-M   'P 1'
#
loop_
_entity.id
_entity.type
_entity.pdbx_description
1 polymer ?
#
loop_
_entity_poly.entity_id
_entity_poly.type
_entity_poly.pdbx_seq_one_letter_code
_entity_poly.pdbx_strand_id
1 'polypeptide(L)' 'MLFALHGALGQVLRAGFAGWRVGIVTNDAGLAKATGLRFLPPGPPIAHGGLRVTLFRTDPL' A
#
# COMPACT_ATOMS: atom_id res chain seq x y z
N MET A 1 -11.12 9.97 8.37
CA MET A 1 -10.79 8.86 9.31
C MET A 1 -10.01 7.74 8.65
N LEU A 2 -10.34 7.29 7.44
CA LEU A 2 -9.61 6.21 6.75
C LEU A 2 -8.11 6.49 6.54
N PHE A 3 -7.75 7.71 6.13
CA PHE A 3 -6.33 8.09 5.94
C PHE A 3 -5.49 7.99 7.22
N ALA A 4 -6.06 8.31 8.38
CA ALA A 4 -5.36 8.22 9.67
C ALA A 4 -5.07 6.75 10.04
N LEU A 5 -6.03 5.85 9.80
CA LEU A 5 -5.84 4.41 10.00
C LEU A 5 -4.73 3.86 9.09
N HIS A 6 -4.71 4.25 7.82
CA HIS A 6 -3.68 3.82 6.88
C HIS A 6 -2.30 4.39 7.25
N GLY A 7 -2.25 5.63 7.75
CA GLY A 7 -1.03 6.21 8.32
C GLY A 7 -0.51 5.42 9.52
N ALA A 8 -1.37 5.06 10.46
CA ALA A 8 -1.00 4.24 11.62
C ALA A 8 -0.50 2.85 11.21
N LEU A 9 -1.20 2.20 10.26
CA LEU A 9 -0.77 0.92 9.69
C LEU A 9 0.67 1.00 9.13
N GLY A 10 0.95 2.03 8.33
CA GLY A 10 2.27 2.22 7.75
C GLY A 10 3.37 2.48 8.78
N GLN A 11 3.05 3.16 9.90
CA GLN A 11 3.99 3.32 11.01
C GLN A 11 4.34 1.97 11.66
N VAL A 12 3.34 1.14 11.95
CA VAL A 12 3.54 -0.18 12.56
C VAL A 12 4.35 -1.10 11.64
N LEU A 13 4.06 -1.09 10.33
CA LEU A 13 4.79 -1.88 9.35
C LEU A 13 6.28 -1.52 9.30
N ARG A 14 6.61 -0.23 9.26
CA ARG A 14 8.03 0.21 9.29
C ARG A 14 8.72 -0.10 10.61
N ALA A 15 8.01 0.01 11.73
CA ALA A 15 8.60 -0.19 13.05
C ALA A 15 8.81 -1.67 13.40
N GLY A 16 7.92 -2.56 12.95
CA GLY A 16 7.90 -3.97 13.37
C GLY A 16 8.34 -4.98 12.33
N PHE A 17 8.43 -4.61 11.05
CA PHE A 17 8.62 -5.55 9.94
C PHE A 17 9.83 -5.20 9.06
N ALA A 18 10.95 -4.83 9.68
CA ALA A 18 12.19 -4.56 8.98
C ALA A 18 12.60 -5.76 8.10
N GLY A 19 12.98 -5.49 6.85
CA GLY A 19 13.35 -6.53 5.88
C GLY A 19 12.17 -7.24 5.19
N TRP A 20 10.93 -6.95 5.57
CA TRP A 20 9.75 -7.51 4.91
C TRP A 20 9.38 -6.72 3.66
N ARG A 21 8.81 -7.41 2.67
CA ARG A 21 8.21 -6.78 1.50
C ARG A 21 6.71 -6.68 1.73
N VAL A 22 6.13 -5.50 1.51
CA VAL A 22 4.70 -5.26 1.71
C VAL A 22 4.01 -5.06 0.37
N GLY A 23 2.84 -5.70 0.22
CA GLY A 23 1.92 -5.49 -0.89
C GLY A 23 0.59 -4.93 -0.39
N ILE A 24 0.08 -3.88 -1.03
CA ILE A 24 -1.24 -3.30 -0.78
C ILE A 24 -2.05 -3.33 -2.08
N VAL A 25 -3.25 -3.90 -2.03
CA VAL A 25 -4.20 -3.91 -3.15
C VAL A 25 -5.32 -2.91 -2.85
N THR A 26 -5.48 -1.92 -3.72
CA THR A 26 -6.55 -0.91 -3.57
C THR A 26 -6.88 -0.26 -4.93
N ASN A 27 -8.11 0.23 -5.09
CA ASN A 27 -8.51 1.11 -6.19
C ASN A 27 -8.24 2.59 -5.92
N ASP A 28 -7.79 2.94 -4.70
CA ASP A 28 -7.49 4.30 -4.27
C ASP A 28 -6.00 4.46 -3.95
N ALA A 29 -5.27 5.14 -4.85
CA ALA A 29 -3.84 5.41 -4.68
C ALA A 29 -3.54 6.33 -3.47
N GLY A 30 -4.49 7.17 -3.07
CA GLY A 30 -4.38 8.03 -1.90
C GLY A 30 -4.30 7.22 -0.61
N LEU A 31 -5.09 6.14 -0.49
CA LEU A 31 -5.04 5.25 0.67
C LEU A 31 -3.72 4.48 0.75
N ALA A 32 -3.18 4.03 -0.40
CA ALA A 32 -1.83 3.45 -0.43
C ALA A 32 -0.80 4.47 0.04
N LYS A 33 -0.81 5.68 -0.53
CA LYS A 33 0.12 6.77 -0.17
C LYS A 33 0.02 7.15 1.32
N ALA A 34 -1.16 7.09 1.91
CA ALA A 34 -1.39 7.42 3.32
C ALA A 34 -0.55 6.57 4.28
N THR A 35 -0.17 5.35 3.88
CA THR A 35 0.73 4.49 4.67
C THR A 35 2.15 5.06 4.80
N GLY A 36 2.56 5.97 3.91
CA GLY A 36 3.92 6.52 3.91
C GLY A 36 5.01 5.49 3.61
N LEU A 37 4.65 4.33 3.06
CA LEU A 37 5.62 3.34 2.60
C LEU A 37 6.24 3.79 1.27
N ARG A 38 7.50 3.40 1.03
CA ARG A 38 8.22 3.67 -0.22
C ARG A 38 7.84 2.62 -1.26
N PHE A 39 6.77 2.89 -2.01
CA PHE A 39 6.32 1.99 -3.06
C PHE A 39 7.19 2.10 -4.31
N LEU A 40 7.41 0.95 -4.95
CA LEU A 40 7.91 0.83 -6.30
C LEU A 40 6.86 1.32 -7.31
N PRO A 41 7.26 1.61 -8.56
CA PRO A 41 6.32 1.90 -9.63
C PRO A 41 5.24 0.82 -9.71
N PRO A 42 3.94 1.17 -9.58
CA PRO A 42 2.87 0.19 -9.60
C PRO A 42 2.73 -0.40 -11.01
N GLY A 43 2.32 -1.67 -11.05
CA GLY A 43 1.91 -2.32 -12.30
C GLY A 43 0.57 -1.79 -12.80
N PRO A 44 0.13 -2.24 -14.00
CA PRO A 44 -1.16 -1.85 -14.55
C PRO A 44 -2.33 -2.30 -13.65
N PRO A 45 -3.42 -1.52 -13.54
CA PRO A 45 -4.60 -1.91 -12.78
C PRO A 45 -5.24 -3.18 -13.33
N ILE A 46 -5.59 -4.10 -12.43
CA ILE A 46 -6.18 -5.41 -12.71
C ILE A 46 -7.70 -5.33 -12.48
N ALA A 47 -8.46 -6.01 -13.34
CA ALA A 47 -9.90 -6.13 -13.17
C ALA A 47 -10.24 -7.03 -11.96
N HIS A 48 -11.11 -6.54 -11.09
CA HIS A 48 -11.62 -7.23 -9.91
C HIS A 48 -13.14 -7.00 -9.82
N GLY A 49 -13.90 -7.69 -10.69
CA GLY A 49 -15.36 -7.69 -10.67
C GLY A 49 -16.00 -6.30 -10.84
N GLY A 50 -15.74 -5.64 -11.96
CA GLY A 50 -16.24 -4.28 -12.24
C GLY A 50 -15.42 -3.15 -11.61
N LEU A 51 -14.54 -3.47 -10.65
CA LEU A 51 -13.59 -2.53 -10.07
C LEU A 51 -12.18 -2.73 -10.67
N ARG A 52 -11.44 -1.64 -10.89
CA ARG A 52 -10.02 -1.71 -11.25
C ARG A 52 -9.18 -1.48 -10.00
N VAL A 53 -8.39 -2.47 -9.60
CA VAL A 53 -7.52 -2.40 -8.43
C VAL A 53 -6.07 -2.41 -8.85
N THR A 54 -5.21 -1.76 -8.07
CA THR A 54 -3.77 -1.72 -8.31
C THR A 54 -3.04 -2.37 -7.15
N LEU A 55 -1.99 -3.13 -7.46
CA LEU A 55 -1.06 -3.65 -6.47
C LEU A 55 0.11 -2.68 -6.31
N PHE A 56 0.23 -2.09 -5.12
CA PHE A 56 1.37 -1.29 -4.69
C PHE A 56 2.31 -2.18 -3.89
N ARG A 57 3.60 -2.19 -4.24
CA ARG A 57 4.60 -3.04 -3.55
C ARG A 57 5.79 -2.21 -3.12
N THR A 58 6.38 -2.59 -2.00
CA THR A 58 7.66 -2.06 -1.55
C THR A 58 8.78 -3.04 -1.90
N ASP A 59 10.01 -2.52 -1.94
CA ASP A 59 11.18 -3.34 -1.59
C ASP A 59 11.15 -3.67 -0.08
N PRO A 60 12.10 -4.46 0.44
CA PRO A 60 12.22 -4.67 1.89
C PRO A 60 12.15 -3.33 2.67
N LEU A 61 11.30 -3.29 3.70
CA LEU A 61 11.07 -2.11 4.57
C LEU A 61 12.29 -1.75 5.41
#